data_AF-A0A536X411-F1
#
_entry.id   AF-A0A536X411-F1
#
_cell.length_a   1.000
_cell.length_b   1.000
_cell.length_c   1.000
_cell.angle_alpha   90.00
_cell.angle_beta   90.00
_cell.angle_gamma   90.00
#
_symmetry.space_group_name_H-M   'P 1'
#
loop_
_entity.id
_entity.type
_entity.pdbx_description
1 polymer ?
#
loop_
_entity_poly.entity_id
_entity_poly.type
_entity_poly.pdbx_seq_one_letter_code
_entity_poly.pdbx_strand_id
1 'polypeptide(L)'
;MYIVRNASRQQAPPALRDRFLFALDQRDDAAVREIAGDLRGCVNLLPTLTCIQLGLTPGSTYGDAAEAVTKPPSSVLPAEGA
;
A
#
# COMPACT_ATOMS: atom_id res chain seq x y z
N MET A 1 -10.22 -12.78 24.20
CA MET A 1 -10.82 -11.43 24.16
C MET A 1 -9.68 -10.45 23.88
N TYR A 2 -9.40 -10.15 22.62
CA TYR A 2 -8.28 -9.27 22.26
C TYR A 2 -8.78 -7.83 22.23
N ILE A 3 -8.19 -7.02 23.11
CA ILE A 3 -8.49 -5.60 23.28
C ILE A 3 -7.93 -4.88 22.05
N VAL A 4 -8.76 -4.67 21.04
CA VAL A 4 -8.41 -3.81 19.90
C VAL A 4 -8.37 -2.39 20.44
N ARG A 5 -7.16 -1.87 20.64
CA ARG A 5 -6.94 -0.47 21.02
C ARG A 5 -7.61 0.41 19.98
N ASN A 6 -8.63 1.10 20.46
CA ASN A 6 -9.34 2.18 19.82
C ASN A 6 -8.35 3.30 19.52
N ALA A 7 -7.73 3.24 18.35
CA ALA A 7 -7.20 4.42 17.72
C ALA A 7 -8.25 4.82 16.69
N SER A 8 -8.61 6.10 16.65
CA SER A 8 -9.42 6.71 15.61
C SER A 8 -8.62 6.68 14.31
N ARG A 9 -8.51 5.49 13.74
CA ARG A 9 -7.56 5.07 12.72
C ARG A 9 -8.42 4.90 11.47
N GLN A 10 -8.53 5.94 10.65
CA GLN A 10 -9.45 6.00 9.51
C GLN A 10 -9.34 4.71 8.69
N GLN A 11 -10.37 3.88 8.78
CA GLN A 11 -10.44 2.68 7.96
C GLN A 11 -10.88 3.14 6.58
N ALA A 12 -10.04 2.85 5.58
CA ALA A 12 -10.43 3.08 4.20
C ALA A 12 -11.76 2.38 3.91
N PRO A 13 -12.71 3.04 3.24
CA PRO A 13 -13.97 2.43 2.88
C PRO A 13 -13.70 1.16 2.05
N PRO A 14 -14.52 0.10 2.23
CA PRO A 14 -14.31 -1.18 1.58
C PRO A 14 -14.18 -1.04 0.06
N ALA A 15 -14.92 -0.11 -0.57
CA ALA A 15 -14.83 0.18 -1.99
C ALA A 15 -13.43 0.69 -2.44
N LEU A 16 -12.76 1.53 -1.63
CA LEU A 16 -11.39 2.00 -1.96
C LEU A 16 -10.37 0.87 -1.81
N ARG A 17 -10.54 0.01 -0.80
CA ARG A 17 -9.69 -1.16 -0.61
C ARG A 17 -9.80 -2.13 -1.79
N ASP A 18 -11.02 -2.40 -2.24
CA ASP A 18 -11.29 -3.31 -3.35
C ASP A 18 -10.72 -2.75 -4.65
N ARG A 19 -10.94 -1.45 -4.92
CA ARG A 19 -10.33 -0.76 -6.07
C ARG A 19 -8.82 -0.81 -6.05
N PHE A 20 -8.19 -0.63 -4.88
CA PHE A 20 -6.74 -0.73 -4.74
C PHE A 20 -6.24 -2.14 -5.07
N LEU A 21 -6.91 -3.17 -4.53
CA LEU A 21 -6.58 -4.57 -4.83
C LEU A 21 -6.78 -4.91 -6.31
N PHE A 22 -7.86 -4.41 -6.90
CA PHE A 22 -8.16 -4.59 -8.33
C PHE A 22 -7.12 -3.89 -9.21
N ALA A 23 -6.71 -2.67 -8.86
CA ALA A 23 -5.67 -1.95 -9.57
C ALA A 23 -4.30 -2.67 -9.45
N LEU A 24 -3.99 -3.26 -8.29
CA LEU A 24 -2.80 -4.10 -8.13
C LEU A 24 -2.85 -5.36 -8.99
N ASP A 25 -3.99 -6.05 -9.03
CA ASP A 25 -4.20 -7.25 -9.87
C ASP A 25 -4.01 -6.94 -11.36
N GLN A 26 -4.55 -5.80 -11.81
CA GLN A 26 -4.39 -5.30 -13.17
C GLN A 26 -3.01 -4.70 -13.47
N ARG A 27 -2.12 -4.57 -12.47
CA ARG A 27 -0.83 -3.84 -12.56
C ARG A 27 -1.00 -2.40 -13.07
N ASP A 28 -2.09 -1.75 -12.69
CA ASP A 28 -2.36 -0.36 -13.03
C ASP A 28 -1.69 0.57 -12.01
N ASP A 29 -0.41 0.85 -12.21
CA ASP A 29 0.39 1.68 -11.30
C ASP A 29 -0.19 3.10 -11.15
N ALA A 30 -0.87 3.62 -12.18
CA ALA A 30 -1.48 4.95 -12.14
C ALA A 30 -2.70 4.97 -11.21
N ALA A 31 -3.62 4.01 -11.38
CA ALA A 31 -4.77 3.86 -10.51
C ALA A 31 -4.35 3.51 -9.08
N VAL A 32 -3.33 2.65 -8.90
CA VAL A 32 -2.76 2.32 -7.59
C VAL A 32 -2.23 3.57 -6.90
N ARG A 33 -1.51 4.46 -7.60
CA ARG A 33 -0.96 5.71 -7.02
C ARG A 33 -2.04 6.74 -6.69
N GLU A 34 -3.07 6.85 -7.52
CA GLU A 34 -4.22 7.71 -7.26
C GLU A 34 -4.93 7.26 -5.97
N ILE A 35 -5.30 5.96 -5.91
CA ILE A 35 -5.97 5.38 -4.75
C ILE A 35 -5.04 5.38 -3.51
N ALA A 36 -3.74 5.18 -3.70
CA ALA A 36 -2.74 5.28 -2.63
C ALA A 36 -2.72 6.68 -1.99
N GLY A 37 -2.96 7.74 -2.76
CA GLY A 37 -3.11 9.10 -2.25
C GLY A 37 -4.25 9.22 -1.23
N ASP A 38 -5.42 8.67 -1.57
CA ASP A 38 -6.59 8.61 -0.68
C ASP A 38 -6.40 7.65 0.51
N LEU A 39 -5.57 6.61 0.35
CA LEU A 39 -5.22 5.67 1.41
C LEU A 39 -4.06 6.13 2.30
N ARG A 40 -3.39 7.24 1.97
CA ARG A 40 -2.24 7.76 2.69
C ARG A 40 -2.68 8.28 4.06
N GLY A 41 -2.39 7.51 5.11
CA GLY A 41 -2.86 7.76 6.48
C GLY A 41 -3.90 6.74 6.97
N CYS A 42 -4.40 5.88 6.08
CA CYS A 42 -5.17 4.71 6.45
C CYS A 42 -4.26 3.62 7.00
N VAL A 43 -4.41 3.38 8.29
CA VAL A 43 -3.77 2.30 9.06
C VAL A 43 -4.43 0.93 8.92
N ASN A 44 -5.34 0.78 7.96
CA ASN A 44 -6.04 -0.46 7.78
C ASN A 44 -5.04 -1.54 7.34
N LEU A 45 -5.13 -2.75 7.90
CA LEU A 45 -4.16 -3.81 7.61
C LEU A 45 -4.36 -4.34 6.19
N LEU A 46 -3.25 -4.52 5.47
CA LEU A 46 -3.28 -5.24 4.21
C LEU A 46 -3.48 -6.74 4.44
N PRO A 47 -4.10 -7.43 3.48
CA PRO A 47 -4.02 -8.88 3.41
C PRO A 47 -2.55 -9.31 3.27
N THR A 48 -2.14 -10.36 4.01
CA THR A 48 -0.79 -10.91 3.95
C THR A 48 -0.34 -11.24 2.52
N LEU A 49 -1.24 -11.77 1.69
CA LEU A 49 -0.97 -12.05 0.28
C LEU A 49 -0.59 -10.80 -0.51
N THR A 50 -1.28 -9.68 -0.27
CA THR A 50 -1.00 -8.40 -0.91
C THR A 50 0.31 -7.80 -0.39
N CYS A 51 0.62 -7.94 0.91
CA CYS A 51 1.92 -7.57 1.45
C CYS A 51 3.05 -8.31 0.72
N ILE A 52 2.92 -9.63 0.54
CA ILE A 52 3.93 -10.45 -0.14
C ILE A 52 4.09 -10.01 -1.61
N GLN A 53 2.99 -9.75 -2.32
CA GLN A 53 3.05 -9.27 -3.70
C GLN A 53 3.77 -7.91 -3.83
N LEU A 54 3.61 -7.03 -2.84
CA LEU A 54 4.25 -5.72 -2.80
C LEU A 54 5.66 -5.75 -2.19
N GLY A 55 6.14 -6.89 -1.71
CA GLY A 55 7.42 -7.00 -0.99
C GLY A 55 7.41 -6.36 0.41
N LEU A 56 6.23 -6.18 1.00
CA LEU A 56 6.03 -5.61 2.33
C LEU A 56 5.96 -6.68 3.42
N THR A 57 6.28 -6.28 4.64
CA THR A 57 6.18 -7.17 5.80
C THR A 57 4.70 -7.53 6.07
N PRO A 58 4.39 -8.80 6.37
CA PRO A 58 3.04 -9.18 6.78
C PRO A 58 2.59 -8.36 8.00
N GLY A 59 1.42 -7.73 7.90
CA GLY A 59 0.92 -6.78 8.91
C GLY A 59 1.17 -5.31 8.58
N SER A 60 1.78 -5.00 7.42
CA SER A 60 1.81 -3.64 6.87
C SER A 60 0.40 -3.10 6.59
N THR A 61 0.28 -1.78 6.55
CA THR A 61 -1.00 -1.10 6.35
C THR A 61 -1.17 -0.60 4.91
N TYR A 62 -2.40 -0.23 4.53
CA TYR A 62 -2.67 0.40 3.24
C TYR A 62 -1.91 1.72 3.07
N GLY A 63 -1.62 2.43 4.17
CA GLY A 63 -0.69 3.55 4.19
C GLY A 63 0.76 3.16 3.84
N ASP A 64 1.29 2.09 4.45
CA ASP A 64 2.64 1.58 4.09
C ASP A 64 2.71 1.15 2.62
N ALA A 65 1.68 0.48 2.13
CA ALA A 65 1.58 0.08 0.74
C ALA A 65 1.52 1.30 -0.18
N ALA A 66 0.71 2.30 0.17
CA ALA A 66 0.63 3.56 -0.54
C ALA A 66 1.99 4.28 -0.60
N GLU A 67 2.74 4.32 0.50
CA GLU A 67 4.08 4.91 0.51
C GLU A 67 5.05 4.10 -0.35
N ALA A 68 5.01 2.77 -0.29
CA ALA A 68 5.89 1.92 -1.10
C ALA A 68 5.68 2.10 -2.61
N VAL A 69 4.42 2.23 -3.07
CA VAL A 69 4.09 2.41 -4.49
C VAL A 69 4.23 3.87 -4.97
N THR A 70 4.07 4.84 -4.06
CA THR A 70 4.24 6.27 -4.42
C THR A 70 5.69 6.72 -4.37
N LYS A 71 6.53 6.07 -3.54
CA LYS A 71 7.97 6.31 -3.50
C LYS A 71 8.53 6.02 -4.89
N PRO A 72 9.17 7.00 -5.56
CA PRO A 72 9.91 6.71 -6.77
C PRO A 72 11.00 5.66 -6.44
N PRO A 73 11.46 4.85 -7.40
CA PRO A 73 12.60 3.96 -7.18
C PRO A 73 13.85 4.79 -6.87
N SER A 74 14.02 5.20 -5.61
CA SER A 74 15.31 5.69 -5.11
C SER A 74 16.23 4.47 -5.10
N SER A 75 17.15 4.46 -6.04
CA SER A 75 18.16 3.43 -6.35
C SER A 75 17.77 2.37 -7.38
N VAL A 76 17.75 2.78 -8.65
CA VAL A 76 18.80 2.30 -9.54
C VAL A 76 19.59 3.52 -10.03
N LEU A 77 20.78 3.73 -9.45
CA LEU A 77 21.82 4.53 -10.11
C LEU A 77 22.11 3.87 -11.47
N PRO A 78 22.24 4.61 -12.58
CA PRO A 78 22.98 4.09 -13.73
C PRO A 78 24.43 3.86 -13.28
N ALA A 79 24.90 2.62 -13.36
CA ALA A 79 26.33 2.36 -13.38
C ALA A 79 26.88 2.84 -14.73
N GLU A 80 27.19 4.13 -14.84
CA GLU A 80 28.09 4.63 -15.89
C GLU A 80 29.52 4.72 -15.34
N GLY A 81 30.45 4.03 -16.01
CA GLY A 81 31.86 4.40 -16.03
C GLY A 81 32.85 3.47 -15.31
N ALA A 82 33.42 2.52 -16.05
CA ALA A 82 34.87 2.29 -16.20
C ALA A 82 35.13 1.26 -17.30
#